data_AF-A0A0S7YR47-F1
#
_entry.id   AF-A0A0S7YR47-F1
#
_cell.length_a   1.000
_cell.length_b   1.000
_cell.length_c   1.000
_cell.angle_alpha   90.00
_cell.angle_beta   90.00
_cell.angle_gamma   90.00
#
_symmetry.space_group_name_H-M   'P 1'
#
loop_
_entity.id
_entity.type
_entity.pdbx_description
1 polymer ?
#
loop_
_entity_poly.entity_id
_entity_poly.type
_entity_poly.pdbx_seq_one_letter_code
_entity_poly.pdbx_strand_id
1 'polypeptide(L)'
;MVPSMSKDIFVIVKIILSGLTAAALIFFISALGGIDLKKNSDMISELDRMEAEINASVEGDIDRRIKKLGEVPSINPYKKFYCAELAKEIHEVSYLTEKQKMLFDSFNVREFENKAQKLVMLSENSDLDALFNELEIVKRELKNSANLVANKRKVLFRQKIAYIVFFFVLWVIVYIYYSRGIIKRVKA
;
A
#
# COMPACT_ATOMS: atom_id res chain seq x y z
N MET A 1 33.75 -38.26 -29.72
CA MET A 1 33.36 -36.85 -29.96
C MET A 1 32.11 -36.49 -29.16
N VAL A 2 32.11 -36.75 -27.84
CA VAL A 2 31.05 -36.31 -26.92
C VAL A 2 31.70 -35.75 -25.64
N PRO A 3 32.09 -34.46 -25.58
CA PRO A 3 32.39 -33.89 -24.27
C PRO A 3 31.93 -32.45 -24.02
N SER A 4 31.29 -31.74 -24.96
CA SER A 4 30.76 -30.39 -24.68
C SER A 4 29.35 -30.44 -24.10
N MET A 5 28.44 -31.17 -24.75
CA MET A 5 27.03 -31.23 -24.35
C MET A 5 26.82 -31.74 -22.91
N SER A 6 27.62 -32.71 -22.46
CA SER A 6 27.54 -33.21 -21.08
C SER A 6 28.07 -32.21 -20.05
N LYS A 7 29.07 -31.41 -20.40
CA LYS A 7 29.58 -30.33 -19.54
C LYS A 7 28.60 -29.18 -19.46
N ASP A 8 27.97 -28.81 -20.58
CA ASP A 8 26.99 -27.73 -20.64
C ASP A 8 25.74 -28.06 -19.81
N ILE A 9 25.22 -29.29 -19.94
CA ILE A 9 24.11 -29.79 -19.10
C ILE A 9 24.49 -29.76 -17.61
N PHE A 10 25.72 -30.16 -17.27
CA PHE A 10 26.18 -30.15 -15.88
C PHE A 10 26.29 -28.73 -15.30
N VAL A 11 26.71 -27.75 -16.11
CA VAL A 11 26.73 -26.33 -15.73
C VAL A 11 25.31 -25.81 -15.52
N ILE A 12 24.37 -26.13 -16.40
CA ILE A 12 22.96 -25.73 -16.28
C ILE A 12 22.35 -26.31 -14.99
N VAL A 13 22.56 -27.60 -14.71
CA VAL A 13 22.06 -28.24 -13.48
C VAL A 13 22.63 -27.55 -12.24
N LYS A 14 23.92 -27.18 -12.22
CA LYS A 14 24.52 -26.44 -11.11
C LYS A 14 23.89 -25.06 -10.90
N ILE A 15 23.63 -24.33 -11.98
CA ILE A 15 22.98 -23.01 -11.93
C ILE A 15 21.58 -23.16 -11.31
N ILE A 16 20.80 -24.14 -11.76
CA ILE A 16 19.46 -24.41 -11.23
C ILE A 16 19.51 -24.82 -9.76
N LEU A 17 20.38 -25.79 -9.40
CA LEU A 17 20.48 -26.29 -8.03
C LEU A 17 20.92 -25.19 -7.05
N SER A 18 21.93 -24.40 -7.43
CA SER A 18 22.41 -23.29 -6.60
C SER A 18 21.34 -22.20 -6.42
N GLY A 19 20.54 -21.93 -7.45
CA GLY A 19 19.41 -21.00 -7.36
C GLY A 19 18.32 -21.50 -6.41
N LEU A 20 17.98 -22.79 -6.50
CA LEU A 20 17.00 -23.43 -5.62
C LEU A 20 17.47 -23.40 -4.15
N THR A 21 18.74 -23.71 -3.89
CA THR A 21 19.32 -23.66 -2.55
C THR A 21 19.35 -22.24 -1.99
N ALA A 22 19.71 -21.23 -2.80
CA ALA A 22 19.68 -19.84 -2.38
C ALA A 22 18.24 -19.36 -2.05
N ALA A 23 17.26 -19.77 -2.85
CA ALA A 23 15.85 -19.48 -2.58
C ALA A 23 15.38 -20.11 -1.26
N ALA A 24 15.74 -21.37 -1.01
CA ALA A 24 15.43 -22.06 0.24
C ALA A 24 16.08 -21.37 1.46
N LEU A 25 17.35 -20.96 1.34
CA LEU A 25 18.05 -20.24 2.41
C LEU A 25 17.38 -18.91 2.75
N ILE A 26 16.93 -18.15 1.74
CA ILE A 26 16.20 -16.90 1.98
C ILE A 26 14.86 -17.15 2.64
N PHE A 27 14.14 -18.19 2.23
CA PHE A 27 12.91 -18.57 2.89
C PHE A 27 13.14 -18.85 4.39
N PHE A 28 14.18 -19.61 4.73
CA PHE A 28 14.54 -19.86 6.14
C PHE A 28 14.96 -18.59 6.89
N ILE A 29 15.79 -17.73 6.29
CA ILE A 29 16.23 -16.47 6.91
C ILE A 29 15.03 -15.53 7.13
N SER A 30 14.10 -15.48 6.18
CA SER A 30 12.88 -14.71 6.28
C SER A 30 11.96 -15.24 7.39
N ALA A 31 11.77 -16.57 7.44
CA ALA A 31 10.96 -17.22 8.47
C ALA A 31 11.54 -17.03 9.87
N LEU A 32 12.86 -17.17 10.04
CA LEU A 32 13.56 -16.91 11.31
C LEU A 32 13.51 -15.44 11.72
N GLY A 33 13.53 -14.52 10.75
CA GLY A 33 13.35 -13.09 10.99
C GLY A 33 11.90 -12.66 11.21
N GLY A 34 10.92 -13.58 11.15
CA GLY A 34 9.49 -13.26 11.26
C GLY A 34 8.95 -12.41 10.10
N ILE A 35 9.69 -12.34 8.98
CA ILE A 35 9.34 -11.53 7.82
C ILE A 35 8.64 -12.44 6.80
N ASP A 36 7.42 -12.09 6.41
CA ASP A 36 6.69 -12.76 5.34
C ASP A 36 6.81 -11.93 4.05
N LEU A 37 7.67 -12.39 3.13
CA LEU A 37 7.94 -11.72 1.86
C LEU A 37 6.71 -11.66 0.95
N LYS A 38 5.85 -12.68 1.01
CA LYS A 38 4.63 -12.72 0.21
C LYS A 38 3.64 -11.69 0.75
N LYS A 39 3.40 -11.70 2.07
CA LYS A 39 2.55 -10.72 2.73
C LYS A 39 3.02 -9.28 2.47
N ASN A 40 4.33 -9.03 2.49
CA ASN A 40 4.88 -7.72 2.17
C ASN A 40 4.62 -7.31 0.71
N SER A 41 4.72 -8.23 -0.24
CA SER A 41 4.43 -7.96 -1.64
C SER A 41 2.93 -7.69 -1.87
N ASP A 42 2.06 -8.48 -1.26
CA ASP A 42 0.61 -8.30 -1.35
C ASP A 42 0.21 -6.94 -0.73
N MET A 43 0.80 -6.58 0.40
CA MET A 43 0.59 -5.29 1.06
C MET A 43 1.06 -4.10 0.22
N ILE A 44 2.13 -4.23 -0.59
CA ILE A 44 2.53 -3.17 -1.53
C ILE A 44 1.44 -2.91 -2.57
N SER A 45 0.89 -3.97 -3.17
CA SER A 45 -0.18 -3.85 -4.18
C SER A 45 -1.44 -3.20 -3.59
N GLU A 46 -1.79 -3.55 -2.36
CA GLU A 46 -2.92 -2.95 -1.66
C GLU A 46 -2.69 -1.45 -1.38
N LEU A 47 -1.48 -1.08 -0.96
CA LEU A 47 -1.06 0.31 -0.77
C LEU A 47 -1.09 1.12 -2.07
N ASP A 48 -0.68 0.53 -3.20
CA ASP A 48 -0.74 1.17 -4.52
C ASP A 48 -2.20 1.45 -4.95
N ARG A 49 -3.09 0.48 -4.76
CA ARG A 49 -4.52 0.64 -5.06
C ARG A 49 -5.13 1.79 -4.25
N MET A 50 -4.80 1.86 -2.95
CA MET A 50 -5.31 2.93 -2.09
C MET A 50 -4.73 4.28 -2.43
N GLU A 51 -3.43 4.38 -2.71
CA GLU A 51 -2.83 5.65 -3.14
C GLU A 51 -3.53 6.19 -4.40
N ALA A 52 -3.84 5.31 -5.36
CA ALA A 52 -4.60 5.69 -6.55
C ALA A 52 -6.03 6.17 -6.21
N GLU A 53 -6.74 5.48 -5.31
CA GLU A 53 -8.08 5.87 -4.86
C GLU A 53 -8.08 7.23 -4.13
N ILE A 54 -7.06 7.48 -3.30
CA ILE A 54 -6.88 8.76 -2.60
C ILE A 54 -6.57 9.87 -3.58
N ASN A 55 -5.60 9.68 -4.46
CA ASN A 55 -5.19 10.72 -5.40
C ASN A 55 -6.35 11.07 -6.33
N ALA A 56 -7.12 10.10 -6.80
CA ALA A 56 -8.34 10.35 -7.58
C ALA A 56 -9.38 11.18 -6.79
N SER A 57 -9.53 10.88 -5.50
CA SER A 57 -10.43 11.61 -4.60
C SER A 57 -9.97 13.05 -4.35
N VAL A 58 -8.69 13.24 -4.03
CA VAL A 58 -8.08 14.53 -3.68
C VAL A 58 -7.91 15.44 -4.89
N GLU A 59 -7.47 14.91 -6.04
CA GLU A 59 -7.11 15.72 -7.21
C GLU A 59 -8.31 16.11 -8.09
N GLY A 60 -9.49 15.52 -7.90
CA GLY A 60 -10.61 15.80 -8.80
C GLY A 60 -12.00 15.51 -8.29
N ASP A 61 -12.23 14.38 -7.61
CA ASP A 61 -13.61 14.00 -7.27
C ASP A 61 -14.23 14.91 -6.22
N ILE A 62 -13.51 15.25 -5.15
CA ILE A 62 -14.07 16.13 -4.11
C ILE A 62 -14.43 17.49 -4.70
N ASP A 63 -13.54 18.10 -5.49
CA ASP A 63 -13.78 19.41 -6.08
C ASP A 63 -14.88 19.36 -7.15
N ARG A 64 -14.99 18.27 -7.93
CA ARG A 64 -16.11 18.05 -8.85
C ARG A 64 -17.44 17.93 -8.13
N ARG A 65 -17.50 17.16 -7.04
CA ARG A 65 -18.73 16.94 -6.25
C ARG A 65 -19.17 18.24 -5.60
N ILE A 66 -18.24 19.03 -5.05
CA ILE A 66 -18.52 20.39 -4.56
C ILE A 66 -19.01 21.30 -5.70
N LYS A 67 -18.39 21.26 -6.89
CA LYS A 67 -18.83 22.08 -8.03
C LYS A 67 -20.25 21.73 -8.51
N LYS A 68 -20.64 20.46 -8.43
CA LYS A 68 -22.00 19.99 -8.76
C LYS A 68 -23.04 20.51 -7.76
N LEU A 69 -22.66 20.73 -6.50
CA LEU A 69 -23.52 21.36 -5.51
C LEU A 69 -23.78 22.84 -5.84
N GLY A 70 -22.97 23.48 -6.70
CA GLY A 70 -23.17 24.87 -7.12
C GLY A 70 -22.92 25.89 -6.00
N GLU A 71 -23.18 27.17 -6.28
CA GLU A 71 -23.18 28.21 -5.24
C GLU A 71 -24.52 28.16 -4.49
N VAL A 72 -24.47 27.96 -3.16
CA VAL A 72 -25.67 27.95 -2.33
C VAL A 72 -26.35 29.33 -2.43
N PRO A 73 -27.61 29.41 -2.91
CA PRO A 73 -28.28 30.69 -3.01
C PRO A 73 -28.42 31.31 -1.62
N SER A 74 -27.97 32.56 -1.46
CA SER A 74 -27.82 33.27 -0.18
C SER A 74 -29.13 33.42 0.60
N ILE A 75 -30.27 33.19 -0.05
CA ILE A 75 -31.62 33.29 0.49
C ILE A 75 -32.38 32.08 -0.04
N ASN A 76 -32.51 30.96 0.69
CA ASN A 76 -33.37 29.87 0.19
C ASN A 76 -33.84 28.79 1.20
N PRO A 77 -35.15 28.42 1.20
CA PRO A 77 -35.69 27.19 1.82
C PRO A 77 -34.96 25.87 1.47
N TYR A 78 -34.15 25.84 0.43
CA TYR A 78 -33.35 24.66 0.04
C TYR A 78 -31.98 24.55 0.74
N LYS A 79 -31.59 25.52 1.58
CA LYS A 79 -30.30 25.48 2.31
C LYS A 79 -30.09 24.18 3.09
N LYS A 80 -31.16 23.67 3.71
CA LYS A 80 -31.15 22.39 4.44
C LYS A 80 -30.86 21.19 3.54
N PHE A 81 -31.41 21.18 2.32
CA PHE A 81 -31.15 20.14 1.33
C PHE A 81 -29.69 20.15 0.88
N TYR A 82 -29.13 21.34 0.62
CA TYR A 82 -27.71 21.50 0.28
C TYR A 82 -26.78 21.05 1.41
N CYS A 83 -27.08 21.41 2.65
CA CYS A 83 -26.28 21.00 3.80
C CYS A 83 -26.34 19.48 4.01
N ALA A 84 -27.49 18.85 3.74
CA ALA A 84 -27.63 17.40 3.81
C ALA A 84 -26.81 16.66 2.74
N GLU A 85 -26.85 17.11 1.48
CA GLU A 85 -26.02 16.52 0.43
C GLU A 85 -24.52 16.77 0.66
N LEU A 86 -24.13 17.97 1.10
CA LEU A 86 -22.74 18.24 1.45
C LEU A 86 -22.25 17.38 2.62
N ALA A 87 -23.07 17.20 3.66
CA ALA A 87 -22.74 16.34 4.79
C ALA A 87 -22.57 14.86 4.37
N LYS A 88 -23.41 14.39 3.44
CA LYS A 88 -23.28 13.05 2.85
C LYS A 88 -21.98 12.91 2.07
N GLU A 89 -21.62 13.89 1.25
CA GLU A 89 -20.36 13.89 0.52
C GLU A 89 -19.15 13.88 1.45
N ILE A 90 -19.17 14.71 2.52
CA ILE A 90 -18.11 14.71 3.53
C ILE A 90 -18.01 13.35 4.23
N HIS A 91 -19.14 12.70 4.50
CA HIS A 91 -19.17 11.37 5.11
C HIS A 91 -18.54 10.30 4.20
N GLU A 92 -18.86 10.30 2.91
CA GLU A 92 -18.27 9.39 1.93
C GLU A 92 -16.74 9.57 1.82
N VAL A 93 -16.27 10.82 1.80
CA VAL A 93 -14.83 11.11 1.77
C VAL A 93 -14.15 10.72 3.09
N SER A 94 -14.81 10.95 4.21
CA SER A 94 -14.32 10.54 5.54
C SER A 94 -14.16 9.02 5.63
N TYR A 95 -15.08 8.26 5.01
CA TYR A 95 -15.02 6.81 5.00
C TYR A 95 -13.75 6.27 4.32
N LEU A 96 -13.23 6.94 3.30
CA LEU A 96 -11.94 6.59 2.68
C LEU A 96 -10.77 6.75 3.66
N THR A 97 -10.80 7.80 4.48
CA THR A 97 -9.80 8.05 5.52
C THR A 97 -9.87 6.97 6.60
N GLU A 98 -11.07 6.55 7.00
CA GLU A 98 -11.24 5.51 8.01
C GLU A 98 -10.79 4.13 7.54
N LYS A 99 -11.09 3.76 6.28
CA LYS A 99 -10.54 2.53 5.66
C LYS A 99 -9.03 2.47 5.79
N GLN A 100 -8.35 3.60 5.66
CA GLN A 100 -6.89 3.68 5.80
C GLN A 100 -6.46 3.53 7.25
N LYS A 101 -7.12 4.22 8.18
CA LYS A 101 -6.83 4.05 9.61
C LYS A 101 -6.93 2.60 10.06
N MET A 102 -7.84 1.81 9.47
CA MET A 102 -7.94 0.37 9.77
C MET A 102 -6.68 -0.40 9.38
N LEU A 103 -6.00 -0.03 8.30
CA LEU A 103 -4.75 -0.67 7.83
C LEU A 103 -3.49 -0.24 8.58
N PHE A 104 -3.62 0.80 9.40
CA PHE A 104 -2.58 1.29 10.30
C PHE A 104 -2.92 1.04 11.77
N ASP A 105 -3.92 0.20 12.05
CA ASP A 105 -4.41 -0.13 13.40
C ASP A 105 -4.75 1.11 14.26
N SER A 106 -5.07 2.22 13.60
CA SER A 106 -5.37 3.51 14.23
C SER A 106 -6.84 3.90 14.09
N PHE A 107 -7.70 2.95 13.68
CA PHE A 107 -9.12 3.17 13.50
C PHE A 107 -9.86 3.14 14.82
N ASN A 108 -10.73 4.13 15.03
CA ASN A 108 -11.58 4.23 16.21
C ASN A 108 -13.05 4.40 15.78
N VAL A 109 -13.84 3.34 15.96
CA VAL A 109 -15.28 3.31 15.61
C VAL A 109 -16.03 4.48 16.26
N ARG A 110 -15.73 4.77 17.54
CA ARG A 110 -16.44 5.82 18.30
C ARG A 110 -16.15 7.21 17.74
N GLU A 111 -14.92 7.47 17.31
CA GLU A 111 -14.58 8.74 16.67
C GLU A 111 -15.29 8.90 15.32
N PHE A 112 -15.39 7.82 14.54
CA PHE A 112 -16.12 7.84 13.29
C PHE A 112 -17.62 8.08 13.50
N GLU A 113 -18.24 7.41 14.46
CA GLU A 113 -19.64 7.63 14.84
C GLU A 113 -19.89 9.06 15.31
N ASN A 114 -19.00 9.59 16.16
CA ASN A 114 -19.09 10.98 16.64
C ASN A 114 -18.98 11.98 15.47
N LYS A 115 -18.08 11.74 14.50
CA LYS A 115 -17.95 12.58 13.31
C LYS A 115 -19.21 12.49 12.44
N ALA A 116 -19.79 11.30 12.26
CA ALA A 116 -21.05 11.12 11.54
C ALA A 116 -22.22 11.86 12.22
N GLN A 117 -22.36 11.75 13.55
CA GLN A 117 -23.37 12.47 14.32
C GLN A 117 -23.19 13.99 14.20
N LYS A 118 -21.95 14.48 14.26
CA LYS A 118 -21.63 15.90 14.06
C LYS A 118 -22.10 16.38 12.68
N LEU A 119 -21.81 15.63 11.61
CA LEU A 119 -22.26 15.98 10.25
C LEU A 119 -23.79 16.03 10.13
N VAL A 120 -24.51 15.12 10.78
CA VAL A 120 -25.98 15.16 10.85
C VAL A 120 -26.46 16.43 11.54
N MET A 121 -25.90 16.78 12.70
CA MET A 121 -26.27 18.00 13.43
C MET A 121 -26.00 19.27 12.60
N LEU A 122 -24.85 19.35 11.92
CA LEU A 122 -24.50 20.49 11.07
C LEU A 122 -25.45 20.63 9.87
N SER A 123 -25.85 19.50 9.28
CA SER A 123 -26.87 19.44 8.23
C SER A 123 -28.24 19.91 8.73
N GLU A 124 -28.68 19.43 9.89
CA GLU A 124 -29.97 19.80 10.49
C GLU A 124 -30.06 21.28 10.82
N ASN A 125 -28.96 21.86 11.33
CA ASN A 125 -28.83 23.28 11.65
C ASN A 125 -28.59 24.16 10.41
N SER A 126 -28.44 23.55 9.22
CA SER A 126 -28.13 24.27 7.97
C SER A 126 -26.88 25.17 8.09
N ASP A 127 -25.87 24.68 8.82
CA ASP A 127 -24.60 25.38 9.06
C ASP A 127 -23.58 25.01 7.98
N LEU A 128 -23.67 25.75 6.87
CA LEU A 128 -22.87 25.53 5.67
C LEU A 128 -21.38 25.80 5.92
N ASP A 129 -21.05 26.85 6.67
CA ASP A 129 -19.66 27.25 6.92
C ASP A 129 -18.95 26.20 7.78
N ALA A 130 -19.63 25.66 8.80
CA ALA A 130 -19.12 24.56 9.59
C ALA A 130 -18.91 23.29 8.77
N LEU A 131 -19.80 22.98 7.82
CA LEU A 131 -19.64 21.84 6.90
C LEU A 131 -18.43 22.01 5.97
N PHE A 132 -18.21 23.20 5.42
CA PHE A 132 -17.01 23.47 4.61
C PHE A 132 -15.72 23.37 5.42
N ASN A 133 -15.72 23.84 6.68
CA ASN A 133 -14.59 23.65 7.58
C ASN A 133 -14.32 22.16 7.85
N GLU A 134 -15.36 21.36 8.09
CA GLU A 134 -15.22 19.92 8.29
C GLU A 134 -14.69 19.22 7.04
N LEU A 135 -15.15 19.63 5.86
CA LEU A 135 -14.63 19.15 4.57
C LEU A 135 -13.14 19.45 4.40
N GLU A 136 -12.68 20.65 4.76
CA GLU A 136 -11.24 20.96 4.74
C GLU A 136 -10.43 20.10 5.70
N ILE A 137 -10.95 19.85 6.90
CA ILE A 137 -10.32 18.96 7.88
C ILE A 137 -10.17 17.56 7.28
N VAL A 138 -11.25 17.02 6.71
CA VAL A 138 -11.25 15.70 6.07
C VAL A 138 -10.29 15.66 4.87
N LYS A 139 -10.22 16.70 4.04
CA LYS A 139 -9.22 16.81 2.96
C LYS A 139 -7.78 16.76 3.51
N ARG A 140 -7.50 17.44 4.62
CA ARG A 140 -6.17 17.43 5.26
C ARG A 140 -5.84 16.07 5.87
N GLU A 141 -6.81 15.43 6.54
CA GLU A 141 -6.66 14.07 7.07
C GLU A 141 -6.36 13.08 5.94
N LEU A 142 -7.12 13.14 4.84
CA LEU A 142 -6.94 12.26 3.68
C LEU A 142 -5.55 12.44 3.04
N LYS A 143 -5.07 13.69 2.92
CA LYS A 143 -3.71 13.97 2.43
C LYS A 143 -2.62 13.45 3.37
N ASN A 144 -2.82 13.56 4.68
CA ASN A 144 -1.90 13.00 5.66
C ASN A 144 -1.85 11.48 5.57
N SER A 145 -3.00 10.83 5.42
CA SER A 145 -3.08 9.39 5.24
C SER A 145 -2.42 8.92 3.94
N ALA A 146 -2.57 9.67 2.84
CA ALA A 146 -1.82 9.42 1.59
C ALA A 146 -0.31 9.42 1.82
N ASN A 147 0.20 10.39 2.58
CA ASN A 147 1.63 10.48 2.91
C ASN A 147 2.09 9.26 3.75
N LEU A 148 1.27 8.79 4.68
CA LEU A 148 1.56 7.60 5.48
C LEU A 148 1.61 6.33 4.61
N VAL A 149 0.64 6.18 3.70
CA VAL A 149 0.60 5.10 2.69
C VAL A 149 1.87 5.12 1.84
N ALA A 150 2.24 6.28 1.30
CA ALA A 150 3.44 6.42 0.48
C ALA A 150 4.73 6.09 1.24
N ASN A 151 4.83 6.51 2.50
CA ASN A 151 5.98 6.20 3.35
C ASN A 151 6.07 4.70 3.66
N LYS A 152 4.96 4.05 4.03
CA LYS A 152 4.92 2.59 4.28
C LYS A 152 5.26 1.81 3.01
N ARG A 153 4.71 2.21 1.86
CA ARG A 153 5.07 1.64 0.55
C ARG A 153 6.57 1.72 0.29
N LYS A 154 7.17 2.89 0.49
CA LYS A 154 8.62 3.10 0.26
C LYS A 154 9.49 2.22 1.17
N VAL A 155 9.07 1.97 2.41
CA VAL A 155 9.77 1.05 3.32
C VAL A 155 9.68 -0.39 2.80
N LEU A 156 8.48 -0.88 2.47
CA LEU A 156 8.29 -2.25 1.97
C LEU A 156 9.00 -2.48 0.64
N PHE A 157 8.99 -1.50 -0.25
CA PHE A 157 9.70 -1.58 -1.53
C PHE A 157 11.21 -1.68 -1.34
N ARG A 158 11.78 -0.91 -0.40
CA ARG A 158 13.20 -1.02 -0.02
C ARG A 158 13.52 -2.40 0.56
N GLN A 159 12.66 -2.95 1.41
CA GLN A 159 12.83 -4.31 1.92
C GLN A 159 12.80 -5.34 0.79
N LYS A 160 11.83 -5.26 -0.13
CA LYS A 160 11.74 -6.13 -1.31
C LYS A 160 13.03 -6.09 -2.14
N ILE A 161 13.54 -4.90 -2.44
CA ILE A 161 14.81 -4.76 -3.17
C ILE A 161 15.97 -5.37 -2.38
N ALA A 162 16.06 -5.10 -1.07
CA ALA A 162 17.12 -5.63 -0.23
C ALA A 162 17.16 -7.17 -0.26
N TYR A 163 16.01 -7.84 -0.18
CA TYR A 163 15.91 -9.30 -0.28
C TYR A 163 16.26 -9.83 -1.67
N ILE A 164 15.90 -9.12 -2.75
CA ILE A 164 16.32 -9.48 -4.11
C ILE A 164 17.84 -9.39 -4.26
N VAL A 165 18.45 -8.30 -3.78
CA VAL A 165 19.91 -8.13 -3.81
C VAL A 165 20.58 -9.22 -2.97
N PHE A 166 20.05 -9.47 -1.77
CA PHE A 166 20.55 -10.52 -0.88
C PHE A 166 20.46 -11.92 -1.53
N PHE A 167 19.42 -12.17 -2.33
CA PHE A 167 19.32 -13.40 -3.14
C PHE A 167 20.48 -13.56 -4.11
N PHE A 168 20.79 -12.53 -4.90
CA PHE A 168 21.89 -12.62 -5.85
C PHE A 168 23.24 -12.83 -5.16
N VAL A 169 23.48 -12.16 -4.03
CA VAL A 169 24.70 -12.33 -3.25
C VAL A 169 24.82 -13.76 -2.72
N LEU A 170 23.76 -14.28 -2.07
CA LEU A 170 23.74 -15.66 -1.58
C LEU A 170 23.89 -16.67 -2.72
N TRP A 171 23.20 -16.44 -3.84
CA TRP A 171 23.26 -17.34 -4.98
C TRP A 171 24.67 -17.45 -5.56
N VAL A 172 25.38 -16.32 -5.73
CA VAL A 172 26.78 -16.33 -6.17
C VAL A 172 27.67 -17.09 -5.18
N ILE A 173 27.48 -16.89 -3.88
CA ILE A 173 28.24 -17.60 -2.83
C ILE A 173 28.00 -19.12 -2.91
N VAL A 174 26.74 -19.54 -3.01
CA VAL A 174 26.34 -20.95 -3.12
C VAL A 174 26.85 -21.56 -4.43
N TYR A 175 26.78 -20.82 -5.54
CA TYR A 175 27.29 -21.24 -6.83
C TYR A 175 28.82 -21.47 -6.78
N ILE A 176 29.58 -20.54 -6.19
CA ILE A 176 31.03 -20.69 -5.99
C ILE A 176 31.32 -21.90 -5.09
N TYR A 177 30.54 -22.11 -4.03
CA TYR A 177 30.67 -23.27 -3.15
C TYR A 177 30.49 -24.60 -3.92
N TYR A 178 29.45 -24.72 -4.74
CA TYR A 178 29.22 -25.88 -5.61
C TYR A 178 30.29 -26.03 -6.70
N SER A 179 30.88 -24.93 -7.17
CA SER A 179 31.99 -24.94 -8.12
C SER A 179 33.28 -25.47 -7.47
N ARG A 180 33.60 -25.05 -6.24
CA ARG A 180 34.81 -25.47 -5.51
C ARG A 180 34.74 -26.90 -4.96
N GLY A 181 33.56 -27.36 -4.53
CA GLY A 181 33.40 -28.67 -3.88
C GLY A 181 33.48 -29.88 -4.83
N ILE A 182 33.12 -29.72 -6.11
CA ILE A 182 33.05 -30.85 -7.07
C ILE A 182 34.34 -31.01 -7.89
N ILE A 183 35.10 -29.94 -8.13
CA ILE A 183 36.32 -30.00 -8.95
C ILE A 183 37.45 -30.81 -8.27
N LYS A 184 37.39 -31.02 -6.94
CA LYS A 184 38.34 -31.87 -6.22
C LYS A 184 38.04 -33.38 -6.27
N ARG A 185 36.92 -33.84 -6.86
CA ARG A 185 36.57 -35.28 -6.97
C ARG A 185 36.50 -35.82 -8.40
N VAL A 186 37.22 -35.24 -9.36
CA VAL A 186 37.37 -35.81 -10.72
C VAL A 186 38.83 -36.09 -11.05
N LYS A 187 39.62 -36.44 -10.03
CA LYS A 187 40.92 -37.12 -10.14
C LYS A 187 41.12 -38.01 -8.91
N ALA A 188 40.54 -39.20 -8.95
CA ALA A 188 41.01 -40.41 -8.27
C ALA A 188 40.42 -41.59 -9.05
#